data_AF-A0A6J0L1D4-F1
#
_entry.id   AF-A0A6J0L1D4-F1
#
_cell.length_a   1.000
_cell.length_b   1.000
_cell.length_c   1.000
_cell.angle_alpha   90.00
_cell.angle_beta   90.00
_cell.angle_gamma   90.00
#
_symmetry.space_group_name_H-M   'P 1'
#
loop_
_entity.id
_entity.type
_entity.pdbx_description
1 polymer ?
#
loop_
_entity_poly.entity_id
_entity_poly.type
_entity_poly.pdbx_seq_one_letter_code
_entity_poly.pdbx_strand_id
1 'polypeptide(L)'
;MACINSVPAPEEDAADDRRLWRQGEENYSPNFSSKETWEQLRTHHLMLNWSRVVWFKQGIPRFSFITWLAFQDRLATGARTRDWECIQPCILCGEPDETRDHLFFACPYSFVVWYDLAEFLLGPRVNPDWSITIASLLSPRRKEINTCLLKLILQATIHSIWRERNNRRHQGDPLSPSQMVRFIDKTIRNRISSLRYRKPAYYSDMMQRWLQRTVSS
;
A
#
# COMPACT_ATOMS: atom_id res chain seq x y z
N MET A 1 44.59 14.52 16.33
CA MET A 1 45.37 14.56 15.08
C MET A 1 45.32 13.15 14.49
N ALA A 2 44.59 12.94 13.41
CA ALA A 2 44.57 11.64 12.71
C ALA A 2 45.66 11.67 11.63
N CYS A 3 46.70 10.85 11.79
CA CYS A 3 47.83 10.78 10.85
C CYS A 3 47.45 9.96 9.62
N ILE A 4 47.73 10.53 8.43
CA ILE A 4 47.65 9.90 7.12
C ILE A 4 48.86 8.97 6.93
N ASN A 5 49.01 7.91 7.73
CA ASN A 5 50.23 7.06 7.69
C ASN A 5 49.91 5.55 7.65
N SER A 6 49.01 5.10 6.78
CA SER A 6 48.80 3.64 6.60
C SER A 6 48.71 3.18 5.15
N VAL A 7 49.13 3.99 4.18
CA VAL A 7 49.20 3.57 2.78
C VAL A 7 50.68 3.59 2.35
N PRO A 8 51.27 2.44 1.95
CA PRO A 8 52.64 2.38 1.42
C PRO A 8 52.80 3.29 0.20
N ALA A 9 54.00 3.82 -0.03
CA ALA A 9 54.30 4.57 -1.24
C ALA A 9 54.14 3.67 -2.49
N PRO A 10 53.61 4.19 -3.62
CA PRO A 10 53.49 3.41 -4.85
C PRO A 10 54.87 2.96 -5.35
N GLU A 11 55.00 1.69 -5.73
CA GLU A 11 56.22 1.11 -6.32
C GLU A 11 56.31 1.46 -7.82
N GLU A 12 57.50 1.75 -8.33
CA GLU A 12 57.72 2.17 -9.74
C GLU A 12 57.39 1.05 -10.77
N ASP A 13 57.35 -0.19 -10.30
CA ASP A 13 57.02 -1.42 -11.02
C ASP A 13 55.60 -1.94 -10.73
N ALA A 14 54.77 -1.15 -10.04
CA ALA A 14 53.37 -1.47 -9.82
C ALA A 14 52.56 -1.43 -11.13
N ALA A 15 51.64 -2.38 -11.28
CA ALA A 15 50.71 -2.40 -12.42
C ALA A 15 49.83 -1.14 -12.44
N ASP A 16 49.41 -0.73 -13.64
CA ASP A 16 48.52 0.43 -13.83
C ASP A 16 47.32 0.43 -12.89
N ASP A 17 46.99 1.61 -12.35
CA ASP A 17 45.84 1.82 -11.48
C ASP A 17 44.54 1.30 -12.11
N ARG A 18 43.81 0.47 -11.35
CA ARG A 18 42.51 -0.07 -11.78
C ARG A 18 41.40 0.44 -10.89
N ARG A 19 40.36 0.99 -11.52
CA ARG A 19 39.13 1.36 -10.82
C ARG A 19 38.30 0.11 -10.55
N LEU A 20 38.03 -0.15 -9.27
CA LEU A 20 37.16 -1.23 -8.84
C LEU A 20 35.91 -0.66 -8.16
N TRP A 21 34.77 -1.33 -8.37
CA TRP A 21 33.54 -1.06 -7.67
C TRP A 21 33.53 -1.79 -6.33
N ARG A 22 33.28 -1.04 -5.26
CA ARG A 22 33.03 -1.62 -3.95
C ARG A 22 31.71 -2.38 -3.97
N GLN A 23 31.73 -3.65 -3.62
CA GLN A 23 30.58 -4.57 -3.56
C GLN A 23 30.38 -5.16 -2.14
N GLY A 24 30.88 -4.48 -1.10
CA GLY A 24 30.84 -4.91 0.30
C GLY A 24 31.88 -4.17 1.13
N GLU A 25 32.00 -4.46 2.43
CA GLU A 25 32.99 -3.76 3.27
C GLU A 25 34.43 -3.96 2.76
N GLU A 26 34.75 -5.17 2.31
CA GLU A 26 36.08 -5.59 1.84
C GLU A 26 36.09 -6.22 0.42
N ASN A 27 34.95 -6.21 -0.28
CA ASN A 27 34.82 -6.81 -1.61
C ASN A 27 34.89 -5.76 -2.72
N TYR A 28 35.82 -5.91 -3.66
CA TYR A 28 36.01 -5.01 -4.81
C TYR A 28 35.99 -5.79 -6.11
N SER A 29 35.26 -5.30 -7.11
CA SER A 29 35.07 -5.98 -8.40
C SER A 29 35.26 -5.00 -9.56
N PRO A 30 35.81 -5.44 -10.71
CA PRO A 30 35.87 -4.59 -11.90
C PRO A 30 34.46 -4.30 -12.48
N ASN A 31 33.46 -5.11 -12.12
CA ASN A 31 32.10 -4.98 -12.64
C ASN A 31 31.21 -4.18 -11.69
N PHE A 32 30.41 -3.28 -12.26
CA PHE A 32 29.37 -2.59 -11.50
C PHE A 32 28.24 -3.56 -11.14
N SER A 33 27.79 -3.51 -9.89
CA SER A 33 26.58 -4.21 -9.43
C SER A 33 25.62 -3.20 -8.82
N SER A 34 24.49 -2.98 -9.49
CA SER A 34 23.42 -2.13 -8.98
C SER A 34 22.86 -2.63 -7.66
N LYS A 35 22.78 -3.96 -7.48
CA LYS A 35 22.36 -4.61 -6.24
C LYS A 35 23.29 -4.30 -5.09
N GLU A 36 24.60 -4.54 -5.25
CA GLU A 36 25.57 -4.34 -4.16
C GLU A 36 25.76 -2.85 -3.83
N THR A 37 25.66 -2.00 -4.84
CA THR A 37 25.65 -0.54 -4.64
C THR A 37 24.41 -0.11 -3.85
N TRP A 38 23.24 -0.65 -4.18
CA TRP A 38 22.01 -0.35 -3.45
C TRP A 38 22.06 -0.81 -1.99
N GLU A 39 22.59 -2.00 -1.72
CA GLU A 39 22.76 -2.51 -0.35
C GLU A 39 23.71 -1.63 0.49
N GLN A 40 24.71 -1.00 -0.12
CA GLN A 40 25.59 -0.04 0.56
C GLN A 40 24.94 1.33 0.80
N LEU A 41 24.10 1.80 -0.12
CA LEU A 41 23.44 3.11 -0.02
C LEU A 41 22.21 3.08 0.91
N ARG A 42 21.54 1.94 1.02
CA ARG A 42 20.31 1.83 1.80
C ARG A 42 20.61 1.80 3.30
N THR A 43 19.76 2.45 4.08
CA THR A 43 19.66 2.17 5.51
C THR A 43 18.71 0.98 5.70
N HIS A 44 19.17 -0.07 6.37
CA HIS A 44 18.31 -1.20 6.72
C HIS A 44 17.36 -0.80 7.84
N HIS A 45 16.06 -0.79 7.54
CA HIS A 45 15.00 -0.65 8.54
C HIS A 45 14.33 -2.01 8.80
N LEU A 46 13.78 -2.16 10.00
CA LEU A 46 12.97 -3.33 10.35
C LEU A 46 11.81 -3.46 9.35
N MET A 47 11.59 -4.68 8.85
CA MET A 47 10.46 -4.96 7.98
C MET A 47 9.16 -4.75 8.76
N LEU A 48 8.41 -3.71 8.40
CA LEU A 48 7.15 -3.40 9.06
C LEU A 48 6.09 -4.43 8.66
N ASN A 49 5.35 -4.95 9.64
CA ASN A 49 4.36 -6.02 9.44
C ASN A 49 3.32 -5.69 8.35
N TRP A 50 2.93 -4.42 8.24
CA TRP A 50 1.97 -3.96 7.24
C TRP A 50 2.53 -3.96 5.81
N SER A 51 3.84 -4.07 5.60
CA SER A 51 4.44 -4.08 4.26
C SER A 51 3.87 -5.20 3.38
N ARG A 52 3.52 -6.35 3.96
CA ARG A 52 2.90 -7.48 3.25
C ARG A 52 1.46 -7.24 2.83
N VAL A 53 0.79 -6.23 3.40
CA VAL A 53 -0.56 -5.78 3.01
C VAL A 53 -0.47 -4.81 1.85
N VAL A 54 0.59 -4.00 1.80
CA VAL A 54 0.86 -3.04 0.73
C VAL A 54 1.46 -3.72 -0.50
N TRP A 55 2.43 -4.60 -0.30
CA TRP A 55 3.21 -5.21 -1.38
C TRP A 55 2.88 -6.71 -1.47
N PHE A 56 2.11 -7.09 -2.49
CA PHE A 56 1.76 -8.48 -2.77
C PHE A 56 1.50 -8.71 -4.26
N LYS A 57 1.65 -9.96 -4.72
CA LYS A 57 1.70 -10.33 -6.14
C LYS A 57 0.47 -9.91 -6.96
N GLN A 58 -0.70 -9.91 -6.33
CA GLN A 58 -1.98 -9.60 -6.97
C GLN A 58 -2.34 -8.11 -6.88
N GLY A 59 -1.59 -7.31 -6.09
CA GLY A 59 -1.83 -5.88 -5.92
C GLY A 59 -1.78 -5.10 -7.23
N ILE A 60 -2.49 -3.96 -7.28
CA ILE A 60 -2.48 -3.05 -8.41
C ILE A 60 -1.47 -1.93 -8.06
N PRO A 61 -0.39 -1.71 -8.85
CA PRO A 61 0.70 -0.81 -8.46
C PRO A 61 0.25 0.58 -7.99
N ARG A 62 -0.63 1.23 -8.75
CA ARG A 62 -1.19 2.54 -8.36
C ARG A 62 -1.96 2.51 -7.03
N PHE A 63 -2.65 1.40 -6.72
CA PHE A 63 -3.38 1.27 -5.46
C PHE A 63 -2.42 1.00 -4.30
N SER A 64 -1.41 0.17 -4.54
CA SER A 64 -0.36 -0.12 -3.56
C SER A 64 0.40 1.14 -3.18
N PHE A 65 0.70 2.04 -4.13
CA PHE A 65 1.35 3.32 -3.84
C PHE A 65 0.52 4.25 -2.95
N ILE A 66 -0.76 4.47 -3.28
CA ILE A 66 -1.65 5.29 -2.43
C ILE A 66 -1.85 4.64 -1.06
N THR A 67 -1.98 3.31 -1.00
CA THR A 67 -2.08 2.57 0.25
C THR A 67 -0.82 2.73 1.10
N TRP A 68 0.36 2.64 0.51
CA TRP A 68 1.62 2.88 1.20
C TRP A 68 1.67 4.28 1.83
N LEU A 69 1.29 5.32 1.08
CA LEU A 69 1.19 6.67 1.61
C LEU A 69 0.18 6.78 2.75
N ALA A 70 -0.97 6.09 2.66
CA ALA A 70 -1.93 6.02 3.76
C ALA A 70 -1.32 5.37 5.01
N PHE A 71 -0.62 4.24 4.89
CA PHE A 71 0.06 3.59 6.02
C PHE A 71 1.13 4.47 6.67
N GLN A 72 1.80 5.32 5.88
CA GLN A 72 2.78 6.29 6.35
C GLN A 72 2.13 7.57 6.91
N ASP A 73 0.81 7.69 6.82
CA ASP A 73 0.07 8.92 7.12
C ASP A 73 0.58 10.14 6.33
N ARG A 74 0.94 9.94 5.05
CA ARG A 74 1.56 10.96 4.17
C ARG A 74 0.65 11.46 3.06
N LEU A 75 -0.65 11.13 3.10
CA LEU A 75 -1.63 11.69 2.19
C LEU A 75 -2.05 13.09 2.67
N ALA A 76 -2.31 14.03 1.76
CA ALA A 76 -2.67 15.41 2.08
C ALA A 76 -4.10 15.54 2.66
N THR A 77 -4.32 15.01 3.86
CA THR A 77 -5.56 15.09 4.65
C THR A 77 -5.70 16.46 5.32
N GLY A 78 -6.91 16.81 5.75
CA GLY A 78 -7.18 18.06 6.47
C GLY A 78 -6.31 18.24 7.72
N ALA A 79 -6.07 17.16 8.46
CA ALA A 79 -5.18 17.18 9.63
C ALA A 79 -3.75 17.61 9.30
N ARG A 80 -3.21 17.24 8.12
CA ARG A 80 -1.86 17.64 7.69
C ARG A 80 -1.80 19.02 7.07
N THR A 81 -2.85 19.44 6.38
CA THR A 81 -2.90 20.80 5.82
C THR A 81 -3.12 21.85 6.90
N ARG A 82 -3.59 21.46 8.09
CA ARG A 82 -3.66 22.33 9.29
C ARG A 82 -2.29 22.86 9.70
N ASP A 83 -1.22 22.10 9.53
CA ASP A 83 0.15 22.57 9.80
C ASP A 83 0.54 23.76 8.89
N TRP A 84 -0.20 23.96 7.80
CA TRP A 84 -0.07 25.10 6.88
C TRP A 84 -1.27 26.06 6.99
N GLU A 85 -1.93 26.10 8.16
CA GLU A 85 -3.07 26.97 8.46
C GLU A 85 -4.31 26.75 7.56
N CYS A 86 -4.35 25.64 6.83
CA CYS A 86 -5.44 25.28 5.93
C CYS A 86 -6.32 24.20 6.58
N ILE A 87 -7.31 24.67 7.35
CA ILE A 87 -8.33 23.81 7.95
C ILE A 87 -9.28 23.34 6.86
N GLN A 88 -9.42 22.03 6.72
CA GLN A 88 -10.26 21.42 5.69
C GLN A 88 -11.13 20.33 6.32
N PRO A 89 -12.47 20.50 6.35
CA PRO A 89 -13.35 19.44 6.82
C PRO A 89 -13.31 18.25 5.84
N CYS A 90 -13.77 17.11 6.30
CA CYS A 90 -13.96 15.93 5.47
C CYS A 90 -15.06 16.20 4.45
N ILE A 91 -14.70 16.36 3.18
CA ILE A 91 -15.67 16.69 2.11
C ILE A 91 -16.67 15.55 1.82
N LEU A 92 -16.45 14.37 2.40
CA LEU A 92 -17.33 13.22 2.24
C LEU A 92 -18.52 13.24 3.21
N CYS A 93 -18.36 13.80 4.41
CA CYS A 93 -19.38 13.76 5.47
C CYS A 93 -19.54 15.07 6.28
N GLY A 94 -18.66 16.05 6.10
CA GLY A 94 -18.68 17.33 6.81
C GLY A 94 -17.91 17.39 8.13
N GLU A 95 -17.27 16.29 8.57
CA GLU A 95 -16.55 16.27 9.84
C GLU A 95 -15.43 17.33 9.88
N PRO A 96 -15.28 18.14 10.95
CA PRO A 96 -14.32 19.24 10.97
C PRO A 96 -12.85 18.81 10.85
N ASP A 97 -12.50 17.63 11.36
CA ASP A 97 -11.13 17.10 11.34
C ASP A 97 -11.00 15.88 10.44
N GLU A 98 -10.62 16.11 9.17
CA GLU A 98 -10.29 15.02 8.25
C GLU A 98 -8.92 14.42 8.57
N THR A 99 -8.89 13.38 9.40
CA THR A 99 -7.71 12.54 9.63
C THR A 99 -7.68 11.35 8.67
N ARG A 100 -6.55 10.62 8.58
CA ARG A 100 -6.46 9.36 7.81
C ARG A 100 -7.49 8.33 8.29
N ASP A 101 -7.56 8.13 9.60
CA ASP A 101 -8.40 7.11 10.22
C ASP A 101 -9.87 7.43 9.98
N HIS A 102 -10.23 8.71 10.12
CA HIS A 102 -11.53 9.20 9.73
C HIS A 102 -11.80 8.97 8.24
N LEU A 103 -10.94 9.47 7.35
CA LEU A 103 -11.16 9.41 5.92
C LEU A 103 -11.41 8.00 5.40
N PHE A 104 -10.68 6.99 5.89
CA PHE A 104 -10.78 5.63 5.35
C PHE A 104 -11.73 4.71 6.10
N PHE A 105 -11.93 4.87 7.41
CA PHE A 105 -12.71 3.91 8.20
C PHE A 105 -13.74 4.52 9.14
N ALA A 106 -13.54 5.72 9.70
CA ALA A 106 -14.54 6.31 10.62
C ALA A 106 -15.57 7.23 9.93
N CYS A 107 -15.27 7.74 8.73
CA CYS A 107 -16.18 8.57 7.94
C CYS A 107 -17.42 7.75 7.53
N PRO A 108 -18.65 8.23 7.78
CA PRO A 108 -19.87 7.48 7.45
C PRO A 108 -19.95 7.03 5.99
N TYR A 109 -19.55 7.90 5.05
CA TYR A 109 -19.50 7.56 3.63
C TYR A 109 -18.54 6.39 3.37
N SER A 110 -17.31 6.50 3.86
CA SER A 110 -16.25 5.52 3.65
C SER A 110 -16.54 4.21 4.38
N PHE A 111 -17.11 4.28 5.58
CA PHE A 111 -17.44 3.11 6.37
C PHE A 111 -18.54 2.27 5.71
N VAL A 112 -19.57 2.90 5.13
CA VAL A 112 -20.61 2.17 4.36
C VAL A 112 -19.98 1.41 3.19
N VAL A 113 -19.05 2.04 2.45
CA VAL A 113 -18.32 1.38 1.36
C VAL A 113 -17.47 0.23 1.89
N TRP A 114 -16.68 0.46 2.94
CA TRP A 114 -15.82 -0.58 3.52
C TRP A 114 -16.61 -1.76 4.07
N TYR A 115 -17.71 -1.48 4.79
CA TYR A 115 -18.58 -2.48 5.40
C TYR A 115 -19.15 -3.42 4.35
N ASP A 116 -19.83 -2.89 3.32
CA ASP A 116 -20.40 -3.67 2.22
C ASP A 116 -19.37 -4.59 1.55
N LEU A 117 -18.17 -4.06 1.31
CA LEU A 117 -17.12 -4.80 0.62
C LEU A 117 -16.45 -5.86 1.49
N ALA A 118 -16.32 -5.64 2.81
CA ALA A 118 -15.46 -6.44 3.69
C ALA A 118 -16.22 -7.36 4.65
N GLU A 119 -17.50 -7.10 4.93
CA GLU A 119 -18.32 -7.84 5.90
C GLU A 119 -18.32 -9.35 5.63
N PHE A 120 -18.50 -9.79 4.38
CA PHE A 120 -18.54 -11.22 4.07
C PHE A 120 -17.23 -12.00 4.36
N LEU A 121 -16.11 -11.29 4.58
CA LEU A 121 -14.81 -11.86 4.93
C LEU A 121 -14.39 -11.60 6.38
N LEU A 122 -14.80 -10.49 6.97
CA LEU A 122 -14.45 -10.09 8.34
C LEU A 122 -15.56 -10.36 9.36
N GLY A 123 -16.80 -10.48 8.90
CA GLY A 123 -18.01 -10.60 9.73
C GLY A 123 -18.06 -9.50 10.79
N PRO A 124 -18.22 -9.86 12.09
CA PRO A 124 -18.33 -8.90 13.17
C PRO A 124 -17.02 -8.13 13.47
N ARG A 125 -15.92 -8.42 12.75
CA ARG A 125 -14.62 -7.75 12.94
C ARG A 125 -14.46 -6.50 12.08
N VAL A 126 -15.45 -6.13 11.27
CA VAL A 126 -15.45 -4.82 10.60
C VAL A 126 -15.51 -3.74 11.67
N ASN A 127 -14.57 -2.79 11.63
CA ASN A 127 -14.43 -1.78 12.67
C ASN A 127 -14.05 -0.42 12.05
N PRO A 128 -14.54 0.71 12.57
CA PRO A 128 -14.17 2.04 12.08
C PRO A 128 -12.75 2.47 12.51
N ASP A 129 -12.12 1.77 13.46
CA ASP A 129 -10.75 2.06 13.88
C ASP A 129 -9.72 1.49 12.90
N TRP A 130 -8.77 2.34 12.51
CA TRP A 130 -7.71 1.97 11.58
C TRP A 130 -6.83 0.84 12.13
N SER A 131 -6.37 0.96 13.38
CA SER A 131 -5.45 0.01 13.99
C SER A 131 -6.09 -1.37 14.17
N ILE A 132 -7.35 -1.42 14.64
CA ILE A 132 -8.14 -2.65 14.76
C ILE A 132 -8.38 -3.28 13.39
N THR A 133 -8.68 -2.47 12.37
CA THR A 133 -8.86 -2.96 11.00
C THR A 133 -7.58 -3.56 10.43
N ILE A 134 -6.43 -2.86 10.58
CA ILE A 134 -5.13 -3.36 10.11
C ILE A 134 -4.71 -4.62 10.88
N ALA A 135 -4.86 -4.66 12.20
CA ALA A 135 -4.60 -5.86 13.01
C ALA A 135 -5.49 -7.02 12.56
N SER A 136 -6.76 -6.73 12.31
CA SER A 136 -7.72 -7.69 11.77
C SER A 136 -7.31 -8.20 10.41
N LEU A 137 -6.64 -7.43 9.55
CA LEU A 137 -6.14 -7.87 8.23
C LEU A 137 -4.83 -8.68 8.32
N LEU A 138 -3.99 -8.39 9.31
CA LEU A 138 -2.71 -9.07 9.54
C LEU A 138 -2.85 -10.42 10.25
N SER A 139 -4.02 -10.73 10.83
CA SER A 139 -4.23 -12.00 11.52
C SER A 139 -3.92 -13.21 10.62
N PRO A 140 -3.09 -14.18 11.08
CA PRO A 140 -2.62 -15.31 10.28
C PRO A 140 -3.66 -16.42 10.09
N ARG A 141 -4.83 -16.33 10.76
CA ARG A 141 -5.81 -17.43 10.86
C ARG A 141 -6.76 -17.55 9.66
N ARG A 142 -6.36 -17.16 8.44
CA ARG A 142 -7.25 -17.15 7.27
C ARG A 142 -6.70 -17.94 6.08
N LYS A 143 -7.62 -18.51 5.31
CA LYS A 143 -7.33 -19.09 3.99
C LYS A 143 -6.61 -18.06 3.11
N GLU A 144 -5.68 -18.53 2.27
CA GLU A 144 -4.88 -17.68 1.39
C GLU A 144 -5.74 -16.80 0.48
N ILE A 145 -6.79 -17.38 -0.13
CA ILE A 145 -7.75 -16.66 -0.99
C ILE A 145 -8.40 -15.49 -0.25
N ASN A 146 -8.91 -15.71 0.96
CA ASN A 146 -9.55 -14.66 1.77
C ASN A 146 -8.55 -13.57 2.13
N THR A 147 -7.31 -13.94 2.47
CA THR A 147 -6.23 -12.99 2.77
C THR A 147 -5.90 -12.14 1.54
N CYS A 148 -5.84 -12.74 0.35
CA CYS A 148 -5.59 -12.04 -0.90
C CYS A 148 -6.75 -11.10 -1.27
N LEU A 149 -7.99 -11.56 -1.15
CA LEU A 149 -9.19 -10.74 -1.39
C LEU A 149 -9.23 -9.54 -0.44
N LEU A 150 -9.01 -9.74 0.86
CA LEU A 150 -8.98 -8.66 1.85
C LEU A 150 -7.94 -7.58 1.52
N LYS A 151 -6.75 -7.98 1.10
CA LYS A 151 -5.71 -7.03 0.66
C LYS A 151 -6.16 -6.25 -0.58
N LEU A 152 -6.80 -6.90 -1.55
CA LEU A 152 -7.34 -6.22 -2.74
C LEU A 152 -8.47 -5.24 -2.37
N ILE A 153 -9.39 -5.66 -1.51
CA ILE A 153 -10.50 -4.82 -1.04
C ILE A 153 -9.96 -3.59 -0.32
N LEU A 154 -9.02 -3.77 0.61
CA LEU A 154 -8.38 -2.67 1.31
C LEU A 154 -7.75 -1.67 0.32
N GLN A 155 -6.90 -2.14 -0.59
CA GLN A 155 -6.19 -1.27 -1.53
C GLN A 155 -7.15 -0.56 -2.49
N ALA A 156 -8.16 -1.27 -2.99
CA ALA A 156 -9.16 -0.69 -3.87
C ALA A 156 -10.03 0.35 -3.16
N THR A 157 -10.38 0.10 -1.90
CA THR A 157 -11.16 1.01 -1.03
C THR A 157 -10.37 2.27 -0.75
N ILE A 158 -9.15 2.16 -0.20
CA ILE A 158 -8.27 3.29 0.08
C ILE A 158 -8.04 4.15 -1.16
N HIS A 159 -7.65 3.53 -2.28
CA HIS A 159 -7.40 4.29 -3.50
C HIS A 159 -8.67 4.96 -4.04
N SER A 160 -9.82 4.28 -4.03
CA SER A 160 -11.05 4.83 -4.61
C SER A 160 -11.68 5.92 -3.75
N ILE A 161 -11.62 5.78 -2.42
CA ILE A 161 -12.00 6.85 -1.48
C ILE A 161 -11.10 8.07 -1.66
N TRP A 162 -9.78 7.85 -1.73
CA TRP A 162 -8.84 8.95 -1.97
C TRP A 162 -9.13 9.68 -3.28
N ARG A 163 -9.41 8.93 -4.35
CA ARG A 163 -9.81 9.49 -5.64
C ARG A 163 -11.12 10.28 -5.54
N GLU A 164 -12.14 9.72 -4.90
CA GLU A 164 -13.45 10.36 -4.73
C GLU A 164 -13.34 11.66 -3.95
N ARG A 165 -12.63 11.63 -2.82
CA ARG A 165 -12.36 12.80 -1.99
C ARG A 165 -11.71 13.90 -2.82
N ASN A 166 -10.68 13.57 -3.61
CA ASN A 166 -10.02 14.55 -4.47
C ASN A 166 -10.93 15.04 -5.60
N ASN A 167 -11.74 14.16 -6.19
CA ASN A 167 -12.72 14.53 -7.21
C ASN A 167 -13.69 15.60 -6.70
N ARG A 168 -14.27 15.39 -5.51
CA ARG A 168 -15.18 16.38 -4.89
C ARG A 168 -14.50 17.71 -4.58
N ARG A 169 -13.23 17.69 -4.15
CA ARG A 169 -12.45 18.91 -3.92
C ARG A 169 -12.22 19.72 -5.19
N HIS A 170 -12.09 19.06 -6.33
CA HIS A 170 -11.93 19.70 -7.63
C HIS A 170 -13.27 19.85 -8.38
N GLN A 171 -14.38 19.98 -7.64
CA GLN A 171 -15.72 20.23 -8.17
C GLN A 171 -16.22 19.19 -9.17
N GLY A 172 -15.73 17.94 -9.06
CA GLY A 172 -16.24 16.82 -9.84
C GLY A 172 -17.53 16.24 -9.24
N ASP A 173 -18.28 15.52 -10.07
CA ASP A 173 -19.55 14.91 -9.66
C ASP A 173 -19.36 13.85 -8.56
N PRO A 174 -20.06 13.97 -7.42
CA PRO A 174 -19.91 13.03 -6.31
C PRO A 174 -20.57 11.69 -6.61
N LEU A 175 -19.87 10.60 -6.29
CA LEU A 175 -20.44 9.25 -6.32
C LEU A 175 -21.07 8.90 -4.98
N SER A 176 -22.27 8.31 -4.99
CA SER A 176 -22.89 7.73 -3.79
C SER A 176 -22.11 6.51 -3.28
N PRO A 177 -22.26 6.10 -2.00
CA PRO A 177 -21.62 4.89 -1.48
C PRO A 177 -21.90 3.65 -2.33
N SER A 178 -23.15 3.45 -2.76
CA SER A 178 -23.55 2.31 -3.61
C SER A 178 -22.94 2.37 -5.01
N GLN A 179 -22.74 3.56 -5.59
CA GLN A 179 -21.99 3.72 -6.84
C GLN A 179 -20.52 3.36 -6.65
N MET A 180 -19.91 3.78 -5.53
CA MET A 180 -18.53 3.46 -5.18
C MET A 180 -18.32 1.96 -4.98
N VAL A 181 -19.23 1.30 -4.26
CA VAL A 181 -19.24 -0.16 -4.08
C VAL A 181 -19.25 -0.89 -5.43
N ARG A 182 -20.16 -0.49 -6.34
CA ARG A 182 -20.23 -1.07 -7.70
C ARG A 182 -18.95 -0.84 -8.50
N PHE A 183 -18.35 0.35 -8.38
CA PHE A 183 -17.07 0.66 -9.01
C PHE A 183 -15.94 -0.24 -8.50
N ILE A 184 -15.84 -0.43 -7.18
CA ILE A 184 -14.80 -1.27 -6.56
C ILE A 184 -15.03 -2.75 -6.89
N ASP A 185 -16.28 -3.23 -6.87
CA ASP A 185 -16.64 -4.59 -7.27
C ASP A 185 -16.17 -4.90 -8.70
N LYS A 186 -16.53 -4.04 -9.66
CA LYS A 186 -16.06 -4.19 -11.05
C LYS A 186 -14.54 -4.18 -11.13
N THR A 187 -13.86 -3.33 -10.35
CA THR A 187 -12.40 -3.26 -10.29
C THR A 187 -11.78 -4.56 -9.80
N ILE A 188 -12.32 -5.16 -8.73
CA ILE A 188 -11.84 -6.42 -8.17
C ILE A 188 -12.09 -7.58 -9.12
N ARG A 189 -13.30 -7.69 -9.71
CA ARG A 189 -13.62 -8.70 -10.72
C ARG A 189 -12.67 -8.63 -11.91
N ASN A 190 -12.47 -7.44 -12.46
CA ASN A 190 -11.53 -7.23 -13.57
C ASN A 190 -10.11 -7.62 -13.19
N ARG A 191 -9.67 -7.31 -11.96
CA ARG A 191 -8.35 -7.70 -11.48
C ARG A 191 -8.21 -9.21 -11.40
N ILE A 192 -9.17 -9.93 -10.80
CA ILE A 192 -9.15 -11.39 -10.71
C ILE A 192 -9.15 -12.02 -12.11
N SER A 193 -10.03 -11.56 -13.00
CA SER A 193 -10.10 -12.02 -14.40
C SER A 193 -8.78 -11.81 -15.13
N SER A 194 -8.12 -10.66 -14.95
CA SER A 194 -6.82 -10.37 -15.56
C SER A 194 -5.69 -11.29 -15.07
N LEU A 195 -5.85 -11.95 -13.92
CA LEU A 195 -4.84 -12.85 -13.37
C LEU A 195 -5.11 -14.32 -13.71
N ARG A 196 -6.28 -14.63 -14.29
CA ARG A 196 -6.76 -16.00 -14.51
C ARG A 196 -5.76 -16.86 -15.29
N TYR A 197 -5.09 -16.31 -16.31
CA TYR A 197 -4.12 -17.06 -17.12
C TYR A 197 -2.89 -17.52 -16.33
N ARG A 198 -2.54 -16.85 -15.21
CA ARG A 198 -1.34 -17.18 -14.43
C ARG A 198 -1.52 -18.43 -13.57
N LYS A 199 -2.71 -18.61 -13.00
CA LYS A 199 -3.10 -19.76 -12.17
C LYS A 199 -4.61 -20.00 -12.26
N PRO A 200 -5.10 -20.70 -13.29
CA PRO A 200 -6.53 -20.79 -13.60
C PRO A 200 -7.39 -21.29 -12.44
N ALA A 201 -7.02 -22.40 -11.78
CA ALA A 201 -7.77 -22.96 -10.65
C ALA A 201 -7.90 -21.96 -9.48
N TYR A 202 -6.76 -21.46 -8.99
CA TYR A 202 -6.72 -20.51 -7.87
C TYR A 202 -7.56 -19.24 -8.11
N TYR A 203 -7.46 -18.63 -9.30
CA TYR A 203 -8.21 -17.40 -9.58
C TYR A 203 -9.69 -17.65 -9.92
N SER A 204 -10.04 -18.86 -10.36
CA SER A 204 -11.44 -19.28 -10.51
C SER A 204 -12.09 -19.44 -9.14
N ASP A 205 -11.43 -20.11 -8.20
CA ASP A 205 -11.89 -20.23 -6.80
C ASP A 205 -12.00 -18.85 -6.13
N MET A 206 -11.02 -17.97 -6.38
CA MET A 206 -11.04 -16.60 -5.88
C MET A 206 -12.21 -15.78 -6.44
N MET A 207 -12.53 -15.94 -7.73
CA MET A 207 -13.70 -15.30 -8.35
C MET A 207 -15.00 -15.85 -7.75
N GLN A 208 -15.14 -17.17 -7.63
CA GLN A 208 -16.32 -17.80 -7.00
C GLN A 208 -16.50 -17.30 -5.56
N ARG A 209 -15.42 -17.23 -4.79
CA ARG A 209 -15.45 -16.69 -3.43
C ARG A 209 -15.86 -15.23 -3.39
N TRP A 210 -15.45 -14.41 -4.37
CA TRP A 210 -15.89 -13.02 -4.49
C TRP A 210 -17.38 -12.90 -4.82
N LEU A 211 -17.89 -13.74 -5.73
CA LEU A 211 -19.30 -13.73 -6.17
C LEU A 211 -20.28 -14.15 -5.08
N GLN A 212 -19.85 -14.93 -4.08
CA GLN A 212 -20.69 -15.28 -2.93
C GLN A 212 -21.18 -14.05 -2.16
N ARG A 213 -20.46 -12.92 -2.23
CA ARG A 213 -20.88 -11.65 -1.62
C ARG A 213 -22.21 -11.14 -2.21
N THR A 214 -22.41 -11.27 -3.53
CA THR A 214 -23.60 -10.72 -4.21
C THR A 214 -24.87 -11.55 -4.05
N VAL A 215 -24.79 -12.72 -3.39
CA VAL A 215 -25.95 -13.60 -3.16
C VAL A 215 -26.61 -13.34 -1.80
N SER A 216 -25.96 -12.56 -0.92
CA SER A 216 -26.39 -12.32 0.46
C SER A 216 -27.00 -10.94 0.71
N SER A 217 -27.28 -10.18 -0.34
CA SER A 217 -27.84 -8.82 -0.31
C SER A 217 -29.16 -8.73 -1.05
#